data_AF-A0A0B6ZJ35-F1
#
_entry.id   AF-A0A0B6ZJ35-F1
#
_cell.length_a   1.000
_cell.length_b   1.000
_cell.length_c   1.000
_cell.angle_alpha   90.00
_cell.angle_beta   90.00
_cell.angle_gamma   90.00
#
_symmetry.space_group_name_H-M   'P 1'
#
loop_
_entity.id
_entity.type
_entity.pdbx_description
1 polymer ?
#
loop_
_entity_poly.entity_id
_entity_poly.type
_entity_poly.pdbx_seq_one_letter_code
_entity_poly.pdbx_strand_id
1 'polypeptide(L)'
;KVRSKNNFLFRRCNKTRLERRKTRRRRKSRLMVLRTDIVMDVGHSLNPAIDVGQIEGAFVQSYGMLVLEQYKVTGQGKLLTNGPGNYKIPAFSNIPHNFNVTLLKNKGNPKAVYSSKGIGEPPQCLAISAFLAIKSAISAARSDTGHTGHFQLDSPATPDKIRMACIDQFSQQFLTDDAKDKMKPWFVQL
;
A
#
# COMPACT_ATOMS: atom_id res chain seq x y z
N LYS A 1 9.23 15.20 -30.69
CA LYS A 1 7.81 15.63 -30.75
C LYS A 1 6.92 14.38 -30.66
N VAL A 2 6.71 13.83 -29.45
CA VAL A 2 5.77 12.73 -29.21
C VAL A 2 4.71 13.28 -28.26
N ARG A 3 3.62 13.80 -28.84
CA ARG A 3 2.42 14.26 -28.14
C ARG A 3 1.63 13.01 -27.75
N SER A 4 1.93 12.44 -26.59
CA SER A 4 1.07 11.43 -25.97
C SER A 4 -0.22 12.12 -25.49
N LYS A 5 -1.31 11.85 -26.19
CA LYS A 5 -2.68 12.17 -25.78
C LYS A 5 -3.05 11.24 -24.62
N ASN A 6 -2.64 11.59 -23.41
CA ASN A 6 -3.21 11.16 -22.12
C ASN A 6 -2.44 11.90 -21.02
N ASN A 7 -2.80 13.16 -20.80
CA ASN A 7 -2.14 14.05 -19.83
C ASN A 7 -2.58 13.71 -18.40
N PHE A 8 -2.04 12.62 -17.86
CA PHE A 8 -1.99 12.39 -16.42
C PHE A 8 -0.54 12.56 -15.96
N LEU A 9 -0.17 13.80 -15.64
CA LEU A 9 1.16 14.09 -15.09
C LEU A 9 1.13 13.80 -13.58
N PHE A 10 1.70 12.66 -13.16
CA PHE A 10 1.81 12.27 -11.76
C PHE A 10 3.26 12.45 -11.27
N ARG A 11 3.47 13.25 -10.23
CA ARG A 11 4.75 13.34 -9.51
C ARG A 11 4.51 12.88 -8.07
N ARG A 12 5.25 11.89 -7.58
CA ARG A 12 5.06 11.29 -6.25
C ARG A 12 6.39 11.18 -5.50
N CYS A 13 6.36 11.45 -4.20
CA CYS A 13 7.42 11.13 -3.25
C CYS A 13 6.79 10.44 -2.04
N ASN A 14 7.01 9.12 -1.92
CA ASN A 14 6.60 8.38 -0.73
C ASN A 14 7.84 7.98 0.05
N LYS A 15 7.86 8.27 1.35
CA LYS A 15 8.85 7.73 2.27
C LYS A 15 8.17 6.76 3.22
N THR A 16 8.44 5.47 3.06
CA THR A 16 8.05 4.43 4.02
C THR A 16 9.27 4.03 4.83
N ARG A 17 9.15 4.04 6.16
CA ARG A 17 10.22 3.58 7.05
C ARG A 17 9.82 2.25 7.68
N LEU A 18 10.61 1.21 7.41
CA LEU A 18 10.57 -0.02 8.18
C LEU A 18 11.49 0.17 9.39
N GLU A 19 10.91 0.38 10.58
CA GLU A 19 11.71 0.66 11.76
C GLU A 19 12.25 -0.64 12.38
N ARG A 20 13.53 -0.95 12.14
CA ARG A 20 14.28 -1.98 12.88
C ARG A 20 14.72 -1.38 14.22
N ARG A 21 13.89 -1.42 15.27
CA ARG A 21 14.35 -1.04 16.61
C ARG A 21 15.30 -2.09 17.18
N LYS A 22 16.57 -1.70 17.37
CA LYS A 22 17.64 -2.45 18.07
C LYS A 22 17.45 -2.48 19.59
N THR A 23 16.22 -2.52 20.09
CA THR A 23 15.97 -2.73 21.53
C THR A 23 15.91 -4.23 21.78
N ARG A 24 16.63 -4.71 22.81
CA ARG A 24 16.90 -6.12 23.17
C ARG A 24 15.67 -7.04 23.35
N ARG A 25 14.45 -6.54 23.14
CA ARG A 25 13.18 -7.28 23.22
C ARG A 25 12.25 -6.82 22.07
N ARG A 26 12.03 -7.70 21.09
CA ARG A 26 11.04 -7.64 19.98
C ARG A 26 11.40 -6.78 18.74
N ARG A 27 11.94 -7.44 17.71
CA ARG A 27 11.92 -6.96 16.31
C ARG A 27 10.48 -7.03 15.76
N LYS A 28 9.65 -6.03 16.04
CA LYS A 28 8.31 -5.90 15.40
C LYS A 28 8.45 -5.17 14.06
N SER A 29 7.97 -5.79 12.98
CA SER A 29 7.75 -5.13 11.69
C SER A 29 6.52 -4.24 11.76
N ARG A 30 6.68 -3.03 12.33
CA ARG A 30 5.65 -2.00 12.25
C ARG A 30 5.88 -1.19 10.98
N LEU A 31 4.87 -1.16 10.12
CA LEU A 31 4.87 -0.32 8.94
C LEU A 31 4.28 1.04 9.30
N MET A 32 4.98 2.11 8.93
CA MET A 32 4.47 3.48 8.99
C MET A 32 4.85 4.21 7.70
N VAL A 33 3.86 4.83 7.07
CA VAL A 33 4.08 5.76 5.96
C VAL A 33 4.43 7.11 6.58
N LEU A 34 5.62 7.64 6.28
CA LEU A 34 6.05 8.91 6.87
C LEU A 34 5.42 10.08 6.13
N ARG A 35 5.45 10.02 4.80
CA ARG A 35 5.03 11.11 3.93
C ARG A 35 4.50 10.57 2.62
N THR A 36 3.41 11.18 2.17
CA THR A 36 2.81 10.98 0.85
C THR A 36 2.53 12.35 0.25
N ASP A 37 3.10 12.62 -0.92
CA ASP A 37 2.79 13.80 -1.72
C ASP A 37 2.02 13.38 -2.99
N ILE A 38 0.81 13.92 -3.16
CA ILE A 38 -0.06 13.68 -4.32
C ILE A 38 -0.21 14.98 -5.10
N VAL A 39 0.05 14.93 -6.40
CA VAL A 39 -0.33 15.97 -7.34
C VAL A 39 -1.29 15.37 -8.36
N MET A 40 -2.49 15.94 -8.48
CA MET A 40 -3.52 15.45 -9.39
C MET A 40 -4.06 16.57 -10.29
N ASP A 41 -4.25 16.26 -11.57
CA ASP A 41 -4.93 17.12 -12.53
C ASP A 41 -6.42 16.83 -12.52
N VAL A 42 -7.18 17.72 -11.89
CA VAL A 42 -8.63 17.66 -11.75
C VAL A 42 -9.36 18.63 -12.69
N GLY A 43 -8.63 19.31 -13.58
CA GLY A 43 -9.17 20.39 -14.39
C GLY A 43 -9.53 21.62 -13.55
N HIS A 44 -10.66 22.26 -13.88
CA HIS A 44 -11.24 23.31 -13.04
C HIS A 44 -12.16 22.65 -12.01
N SER A 45 -11.68 22.57 -10.77
CA SER A 45 -12.42 22.00 -9.66
C SER A 45 -13.69 22.83 -9.39
N LEU A 46 -14.82 22.14 -9.24
CA LEU A 46 -16.09 22.75 -8.82
C LEU A 46 -16.09 23.10 -7.34
N ASN A 47 -15.55 22.19 -6.52
CA ASN A 47 -15.34 22.41 -5.10
C ASN A 47 -14.01 21.74 -4.67
N PRO A 48 -12.95 22.52 -4.46
CA PRO A 48 -11.63 21.96 -4.17
C PRO A 48 -11.60 21.19 -2.84
N ALA A 49 -12.48 21.51 -1.88
CA ALA A 49 -12.54 20.80 -0.60
C ALA A 49 -13.08 19.37 -0.78
N ILE A 50 -14.12 19.20 -1.61
CA ILE A 50 -14.68 17.88 -1.91
C ILE A 50 -13.68 17.06 -2.72
N ASP A 51 -13.05 17.67 -3.72
CA ASP A 51 -12.08 16.99 -4.58
C ASP A 51 -10.86 16.49 -3.79
N VAL A 52 -10.35 17.29 -2.85
CA VAL A 52 -9.27 16.86 -1.95
C VAL A 52 -9.74 15.70 -1.06
N GLY A 53 -10.92 15.80 -0.45
CA GLY A 53 -11.47 14.73 0.38
C GLY A 53 -11.66 13.41 -0.38
N GLN A 54 -12.07 13.47 -1.64
CA GLN A 54 -12.16 12.30 -2.53
C GLN A 54 -10.78 11.69 -2.81
N ILE A 55 -9.78 12.52 -3.11
CA ILE A 55 -8.40 12.05 -3.36
C ILE A 55 -7.82 11.37 -2.12
N GLU A 56 -7.99 11.98 -0.95
CA GLU A 56 -7.51 11.44 0.32
C GLU A 56 -8.23 10.13 0.68
N GLY A 57 -9.55 10.11 0.60
CA GLY A 57 -10.37 8.94 0.88
C GLY A 57 -10.03 7.77 -0.03
N ALA A 58 -9.98 8.00 -1.34
CA ALA A 58 -9.63 6.97 -2.32
C ALA A 58 -8.19 6.46 -2.14
N PHE A 59 -7.24 7.34 -1.82
CA PHE A 59 -5.87 6.91 -1.51
C PHE A 59 -5.81 6.00 -0.28
N VAL A 60 -6.46 6.39 0.82
CA VAL A 60 -6.46 5.62 2.08
C VAL A 60 -7.19 4.29 1.91
N GLN A 61 -8.31 4.27 1.19
CA GLN A 61 -9.05 3.04 0.89
C GLN A 61 -8.19 2.04 0.11
N SER A 62 -7.54 2.49 -0.97
CA SER A 62 -6.66 1.61 -1.75
C SER A 62 -5.38 1.24 -1.01
N TYR A 63 -4.88 2.10 -0.11
CA TYR A 63 -3.80 1.74 0.80
C TYR A 63 -4.20 0.60 1.74
N GLY A 64 -5.43 0.65 2.28
CA GLY A 64 -6.02 -0.43 3.05
C GLY A 64 -6.02 -1.75 2.29
N MET A 65 -6.58 -1.75 1.08
CA MET A 65 -6.63 -2.91 0.19
C MET A 65 -5.26 -3.52 -0.12
N LEU A 66 -4.22 -2.68 -0.29
CA LEU A 66 -2.88 -3.14 -0.69
C LEU A 66 -2.00 -3.59 0.48
N VAL A 67 -2.31 -3.20 1.72
CA VAL A 67 -1.37 -3.32 2.85
C VAL A 67 -1.99 -3.97 4.08
N LEU A 68 -3.23 -3.61 4.43
CA LEU A 68 -3.84 -3.96 5.72
C LEU A 68 -4.95 -5.00 5.58
N GLU A 69 -5.85 -4.80 4.62
CA GLU A 69 -7.09 -5.52 4.49
C GLU A 69 -6.83 -6.91 3.93
N GLN A 70 -6.85 -7.92 4.82
CA GLN A 70 -6.70 -9.32 4.47
C GLN A 70 -8.00 -10.07 4.65
N TYR A 71 -8.42 -10.74 3.59
CA TYR A 71 -9.51 -11.70 3.61
C TYR A 71 -8.97 -13.09 3.94
N LYS A 72 -9.53 -13.75 4.97
CA LYS A 72 -9.12 -15.12 5.36
C LYS A 72 -10.31 -16.06 5.31
N VAL A 73 -10.14 -17.16 4.59
CA VAL A 73 -11.17 -18.20 4.42
C VAL A 73 -10.61 -19.55 4.84
N THR A 74 -11.44 -20.39 5.46
CA THR A 74 -11.06 -21.77 5.79
C THR A 74 -11.00 -22.63 4.52
N GLY A 75 -10.35 -23.79 4.59
CA GLY A 75 -10.38 -24.75 3.48
C GLY A 75 -11.78 -25.28 3.11
N GLN A 76 -12.79 -25.01 3.94
CA GLN A 76 -14.20 -25.35 3.71
C GLN A 76 -15.01 -24.18 3.12
N GLY A 77 -14.38 -23.05 2.79
CA GLY A 77 -15.05 -21.87 2.24
C GLY A 77 -15.70 -20.95 3.27
N LYS A 78 -15.46 -21.15 4.58
CA LYS A 78 -16.04 -20.28 5.63
C LYS A 78 -15.17 -19.04 5.84
N LEU A 79 -15.80 -17.87 5.81
CA LEU A 79 -15.14 -16.59 6.10
C LEU A 79 -14.75 -16.48 7.59
N LEU A 80 -13.45 -16.27 7.86
CA LEU A 80 -12.92 -16.02 9.21
C LEU A 80 -12.91 -14.54 9.59
N THR A 81 -12.79 -13.66 8.60
CA THR A 81 -12.78 -12.20 8.79
C THR A 81 -14.20 -11.64 8.69
N ASN A 82 -15.09 -12.08 9.57
CA ASN A 82 -16.52 -11.76 9.57
C ASN A 82 -16.91 -10.55 10.46
N GLY A 83 -15.97 -9.65 10.76
CA GLY A 83 -16.26 -8.46 11.55
C GLY A 83 -15.05 -7.53 11.70
N PRO A 84 -15.24 -6.31 12.25
CA PRO A 84 -14.19 -5.28 12.39
C PRO A 84 -13.08 -5.70 13.38
N GLY A 85 -13.35 -6.71 14.22
CA GLY A 85 -12.35 -7.36 15.05
C GLY A 85 -11.27 -8.08 14.25
N ASN A 86 -11.63 -8.67 13.10
CA ASN A 86 -10.75 -9.53 12.30
C ASN A 86 -10.39 -8.90 10.94
N TYR A 87 -11.29 -8.09 10.35
CA TYR A 87 -11.02 -7.31 9.14
C TYR A 87 -10.59 -5.89 9.52
N LYS A 88 -9.33 -5.56 9.25
CA LYS A 88 -8.72 -4.30 9.69
C LYS A 88 -8.68 -3.29 8.55
N ILE A 89 -9.64 -2.38 8.56
CA ILE A 89 -9.61 -1.17 7.75
C ILE A 89 -8.55 -0.18 8.26
N PRO A 90 -8.04 0.73 7.41
CA PRO A 90 -7.16 1.80 7.82
C PRO A 90 -7.75 2.65 8.96
N ALA A 91 -7.11 2.60 10.13
CA ALA A 91 -7.36 3.53 11.22
C ALA A 91 -6.45 4.77 11.13
N PHE A 92 -6.74 5.81 11.93
CA PHE A 92 -5.96 7.06 12.00
C PHE A 92 -4.45 6.88 12.13
N SER A 93 -4.00 5.83 12.82
CA SER A 93 -2.57 5.53 13.01
C SER A 93 -1.84 5.04 11.75
N ASN A 94 -2.58 4.70 10.69
CA ASN A 94 -2.04 4.21 9.43
C ASN A 94 -1.94 5.29 8.35
N ILE A 95 -2.57 6.45 8.58
CA ILE A 95 -2.52 7.59 7.66
C ILE A 95 -1.11 8.18 7.68
N PRO A 96 -0.56 8.62 6.52
CA PRO A 96 0.73 9.28 6.48
C PRO A 96 0.76 10.49 7.42
N HIS A 97 1.83 10.63 8.22
CA HIS A 97 1.95 11.77 9.14
C HIS A 97 1.97 13.11 8.39
N ASN A 98 2.63 13.13 7.23
CA ASN A 98 2.63 14.26 6.32
C ASN A 98 1.91 13.84 5.02
N PHE A 99 0.64 14.24 4.89
CA PHE A 99 -0.15 13.97 3.70
C PHE A 99 -0.44 15.28 2.96
N ASN A 100 0.27 15.50 1.84
CA ASN A 100 0.11 16.72 1.04
C ASN A 100 -0.61 16.40 -0.27
N VAL A 101 -1.75 17.03 -0.52
CA VAL A 101 -2.48 16.94 -1.78
C VAL A 101 -2.46 18.29 -2.48
N THR A 102 -1.98 18.32 -3.73
CA THR A 102 -1.94 19.53 -4.54
C THR A 102 -2.70 19.31 -5.85
N LEU A 103 -3.62 20.22 -6.16
CA LEU A 103 -4.36 20.22 -7.42
C LEU A 103 -3.58 20.99 -8.47
N LEU A 104 -3.44 20.42 -9.67
CA LEU A 104 -2.77 21.08 -10.78
C LEU A 104 -3.62 22.25 -11.28
N LYS A 105 -3.10 23.47 -11.18
CA LYS A 105 -3.78 24.70 -11.62
C LYS A 105 -3.71 24.86 -13.15
N ASN A 106 -4.72 25.53 -13.70
CA ASN A 106 -4.75 26.04 -15.09
C ASN A 106 -4.69 25.00 -16.22
N LYS A 107 -5.36 23.86 -16.06
CA LYS A 107 -5.61 22.89 -17.15
C LYS A 107 -7.10 22.62 -17.36
N GLY A 108 -7.83 23.62 -17.87
CA GLY A 108 -9.24 23.45 -18.21
C GLY A 108 -9.46 22.34 -19.24
N ASN A 109 -10.45 21.49 -19.01
CA ASN A 109 -10.86 20.45 -19.96
C ASN A 109 -12.11 20.90 -20.76
N PRO A 110 -12.01 21.38 -22.01
CA PRO A 110 -13.14 21.94 -22.74
C PRO A 110 -14.27 20.94 -23.06
N LYS A 111 -14.04 19.64 -22.82
CA LYS A 111 -15.01 18.57 -23.08
C LYS A 111 -15.92 18.25 -21.89
N ALA A 112 -15.65 18.81 -20.72
CA ALA A 112 -16.37 18.49 -19.49
C ALA A 112 -17.14 19.69 -18.95
N VAL A 113 -18.21 19.43 -18.20
CA VAL A 113 -19.02 20.45 -17.55
C VAL A 113 -18.12 21.29 -16.63
N TYR A 114 -18.18 22.62 -16.79
CA TYR A 114 -17.30 23.60 -16.13
C TYR A 114 -15.80 23.33 -16.26
N SER A 115 -15.35 22.65 -17.31
CA SER A 115 -13.93 22.28 -17.49
C SER A 115 -13.34 21.36 -16.40
N SER A 116 -14.18 20.61 -15.69
CA SER A 116 -13.82 19.68 -14.62
C SER A 116 -13.36 18.30 -15.12
N LYS A 117 -12.92 17.42 -14.22
CA LYS A 117 -12.67 16.00 -14.47
C LYS A 117 -13.23 15.16 -13.32
N GLY A 118 -13.63 13.91 -13.60
CA GLY A 118 -14.05 12.97 -12.55
C GLY A 118 -12.86 12.44 -11.75
N ILE A 119 -13.01 12.37 -10.42
CA ILE A 119 -11.90 12.14 -9.47
C ILE A 119 -12.13 10.91 -8.58
N GLY A 120 -13.26 10.20 -8.69
CA GLY A 120 -13.59 9.11 -7.76
C GLY A 120 -12.58 7.95 -7.76
N GLU A 121 -12.28 7.40 -8.94
CA GLU A 121 -11.43 6.21 -9.09
C GLU A 121 -9.94 6.51 -9.35
N PRO A 122 -9.55 7.54 -10.13
CA PRO A 122 -8.13 7.78 -10.44
C PRO A 122 -7.16 7.84 -9.25
N PRO A 123 -7.55 8.38 -8.07
CA PRO A 123 -6.67 8.41 -6.90
C PRO A 123 -6.40 7.03 -6.29
N GLN A 124 -7.25 6.03 -6.53
CA GLN A 124 -7.07 4.67 -6.00
C GLN A 124 -5.76 4.05 -6.48
N CYS A 125 -5.42 4.23 -7.76
CA CYS A 125 -4.15 3.77 -8.33
C CYS A 125 -2.92 4.47 -7.73
N LEU A 126 -3.10 5.60 -7.02
CA LEU A 126 -1.99 6.28 -6.38
C LEU A 126 -1.41 5.46 -5.23
N ALA A 127 -2.25 4.70 -4.51
CA ALA A 127 -1.84 3.90 -3.36
C ALA A 127 -0.81 2.81 -3.69
N ILE A 128 -0.71 2.37 -4.95
CA ILE A 128 0.33 1.45 -5.44
C ILE A 128 1.74 1.97 -5.11
N SER A 129 1.91 3.29 -5.09
CA SER A 129 3.20 3.89 -4.71
C SER A 129 3.62 3.58 -3.27
N ALA A 130 2.67 3.41 -2.34
CA ALA A 130 2.99 2.98 -0.99
C ALA A 130 3.45 1.52 -0.97
N PHE A 131 2.76 0.64 -1.71
CA PHE A 131 3.13 -0.77 -1.86
C PHE A 131 4.53 -0.94 -2.46
N LEU A 132 4.86 -0.20 -3.51
CA LEU A 132 6.19 -0.24 -4.13
C LEU A 132 7.28 0.33 -3.21
N ALA A 133 6.97 1.33 -2.39
CA ALA A 133 7.91 1.84 -1.40
C ALA A 133 8.22 0.79 -0.32
N ILE A 134 7.22 0.00 0.10
CA ILE A 134 7.42 -1.16 0.97
C ILE A 134 8.31 -2.21 0.29
N LYS A 135 8.02 -2.57 -0.97
CA LYS A 135 8.82 -3.53 -1.74
C LYS A 135 10.27 -3.07 -1.86
N SER A 136 10.51 -1.78 -2.12
CA SER A 136 11.85 -1.19 -2.15
C SER A 136 12.55 -1.25 -0.79
N ALA A 137 11.84 -0.99 0.31
CA ALA A 137 12.39 -1.08 1.66
C ALA A 137 12.79 -2.52 2.03
N ILE A 138 11.99 -3.51 1.63
CA ILE A 138 12.31 -4.93 1.80
C ILE A 138 13.54 -5.30 0.95
N SER A 139 13.61 -4.83 -0.30
CA SER A 139 14.76 -5.06 -1.18
C SER A 139 16.06 -4.54 -0.57
N ALA A 140 16.04 -3.34 0.01
CA ALA A 140 17.19 -2.79 0.74
C ALA A 140 17.54 -3.66 1.96
N ALA A 141 16.53 -4.03 2.77
CA ALA A 141 16.71 -4.86 3.96
C ALA A 141 17.26 -6.27 3.69
N ARG A 142 17.01 -6.83 2.49
CA ARG A 142 17.58 -8.10 2.00
C ARG A 142 18.99 -7.93 1.43
N SER A 143 19.27 -6.78 0.81
CA SER A 143 20.62 -6.45 0.33
C SER A 143 21.61 -6.38 1.49
N ASP A 144 21.19 -5.86 2.65
CA ASP A 144 22.00 -5.86 3.89
C ASP A 144 22.42 -7.28 4.35
N THR A 145 21.63 -8.30 4.02
CA THR A 145 21.88 -9.70 4.43
C THR A 145 22.45 -10.54 3.29
N GLY A 146 22.91 -9.92 2.20
CA GLY A 146 23.49 -10.60 1.05
C GLY A 146 22.48 -11.32 0.14
N HIS A 147 21.18 -11.14 0.36
CA HIS A 147 20.13 -11.77 -0.45
C HIS A 147 19.67 -10.83 -1.57
N THR A 148 20.48 -10.70 -2.60
CA THR A 148 20.19 -9.88 -3.78
C THR A 148 19.42 -10.68 -4.83
N GLY A 149 18.33 -10.13 -5.37
CA GLY A 149 17.54 -10.77 -6.43
C GLY A 149 16.10 -10.31 -6.47
N HIS A 150 15.37 -10.74 -7.50
CA HIS A 150 13.94 -10.52 -7.59
C HIS A 150 13.22 -11.36 -6.52
N PHE A 151 12.27 -10.75 -5.81
CA PHE A 151 11.38 -11.47 -4.89
C PHE A 151 9.93 -11.09 -5.17
N GLN A 152 9.06 -12.08 -5.03
CA GLN A 152 7.62 -11.90 -5.14
C GLN A 152 7.07 -11.37 -3.80
N LEU A 153 6.21 -10.36 -3.89
CA LEU A 153 5.47 -9.82 -2.76
C LEU A 153 4.02 -9.68 -3.23
N ASP A 154 3.13 -10.48 -2.65
CA ASP A 154 1.73 -10.49 -3.03
C ASP A 154 0.93 -9.49 -2.18
N SER A 155 -0.01 -8.80 -2.82
CA SER A 155 -1.02 -8.01 -2.10
C SER A 155 -1.95 -8.92 -1.31
N PRO A 156 -2.47 -8.50 -0.14
CA PRO A 156 -2.03 -7.35 0.65
C PRO A 156 -0.65 -7.60 1.30
N ALA A 157 0.19 -6.57 1.37
CA ALA A 157 1.50 -6.60 2.03
C ALA A 157 1.36 -6.53 3.57
N THR A 158 0.77 -7.57 4.16
CA THR A 158 0.56 -7.64 5.61
C THR A 158 1.89 -7.70 6.37
N PRO A 159 1.92 -7.31 7.66
CA PRO A 159 3.13 -7.38 8.48
C PRO A 159 3.80 -8.76 8.50
N ASP A 160 3.00 -9.82 8.39
CA ASP A 160 3.47 -11.21 8.32
C ASP A 160 4.26 -11.45 7.03
N LYS A 161 3.70 -11.08 5.86
CA LYS A 161 4.39 -11.21 4.57
C LYS A 161 5.64 -10.33 4.52
N ILE A 162 5.57 -9.10 5.04
CA ILE A 162 6.74 -8.20 5.12
C ILE A 162 7.84 -8.84 5.98
N ARG A 163 7.48 -9.42 7.13
CA ARG A 163 8.45 -10.06 8.02
C ARG A 163 9.13 -11.27 7.39
N MET A 164 8.36 -12.11 6.71
CA MET A 164 8.86 -13.30 6.02
C MET A 164 9.70 -12.95 4.80
N ALA A 165 9.38 -11.86 4.09
CA ALA A 165 10.18 -11.37 2.97
C ALA A 165 11.53 -10.78 3.42
N CYS A 166 11.61 -10.26 4.65
CA CYS A 166 12.85 -9.79 5.28
C CYS A 166 13.65 -10.97 5.87
N ILE A 167 14.42 -11.65 5.02
CA ILE A 167 15.24 -12.80 5.42
C ILE A 167 16.32 -12.34 6.41
N ASP A 168 16.31 -12.95 7.59
CA ASP A 168 17.35 -12.85 8.60
C ASP A 168 17.68 -14.23 9.20
N GLN A 169 18.71 -14.27 10.06
CA GLN A 169 19.12 -15.49 10.78
C GLN A 169 17.96 -16.23 11.48
N PHE A 170 16.94 -15.49 11.92
CA PHE A 170 15.79 -16.08 12.59
C PHE A 170 14.80 -16.67 11.59
N SER A 171 14.50 -15.95 10.51
CA SER A 171 13.63 -16.48 9.45
C SER A 171 14.19 -17.78 8.86
N GLN A 172 15.51 -17.89 8.68
CA GLN A 172 16.15 -19.10 8.13
C GLN A 172 15.94 -20.35 8.99
N GLN A 173 15.76 -20.21 10.31
CA GLN A 173 15.50 -21.34 11.21
C GLN A 173 14.10 -21.96 11.02
N PHE A 174 13.15 -21.20 10.47
CA PHE A 174 11.74 -21.61 10.32
C PHE A 174 11.36 -21.98 8.87
N LEU A 175 12.31 -21.98 7.93
CA LEU A 175 12.06 -22.31 6.52
C LEU A 175 12.03 -23.82 6.24
N THR A 176 12.17 -24.69 7.25
CA THR A 176 12.13 -26.14 7.06
C THR A 176 10.72 -26.60 6.67
N ASP A 177 10.60 -27.10 5.44
CA ASP A 177 9.34 -27.46 4.76
C ASP A 177 8.71 -28.78 5.23
N ASP A 178 9.33 -29.51 6.17
CA ASP A 178 8.99 -30.89 6.55
C ASP A 178 7.57 -31.09 7.14
N ALA A 179 6.87 -30.00 7.49
CA ALA A 179 5.54 -30.03 8.10
C ALA A 179 4.39 -29.61 7.17
N LYS A 180 4.66 -29.03 5.98
CA LYS A 180 3.60 -28.49 5.11
C LYS A 180 2.72 -29.57 4.49
N ASP A 181 3.28 -30.74 4.18
CA ASP A 181 2.54 -31.82 3.52
C ASP A 181 1.64 -32.63 4.47
N LYS A 182 1.83 -32.52 5.79
CA LYS A 182 1.09 -33.31 6.78
C LYS A 182 -0.01 -32.55 7.52
N MET A 183 -0.08 -31.21 7.39
CA MET A 183 -0.96 -30.40 8.21
C MET A 183 -1.97 -29.59 7.38
N LYS A 184 -3.27 -29.76 7.68
CA LYS A 184 -4.31 -28.94 7.06
C LYS A 184 -4.16 -27.48 7.51
N PRO A 185 -3.99 -26.52 6.59
CA PRO A 185 -3.82 -25.12 6.95
C PRO A 185 -5.12 -24.55 7.54
N TRP A 186 -4.99 -23.70 8.55
CA TRP A 186 -6.15 -23.05 9.19
C TRP A 186 -6.91 -22.13 8.23
N PHE A 187 -6.19 -21.44 7.35
CA PHE A 187 -6.77 -20.60 6.30
C PHE A 187 -6.02 -20.81 4.99
N VAL A 188 -6.75 -20.71 3.89
CA VAL A 188 -6.21 -20.76 2.53
C VAL A 188 -6.15 -19.35 1.95
N GLN A 189 -5.16 -19.11 1.09
CA GLN A 189 -5.15 -17.94 0.22
C GLN A 189 -5.99 -18.28 -1.01
N LEU A 190 -6.96 -17.42 -1.32
CA LEU A 190 -7.78 -17.52 -2.54
C LEU A 190 -7.00 -16.98 -3.74
#